data_AF-A0A1E1JX44-F1
#
_entry.id   AF-A0A1E1JX44-F1
#
_cell.length_a   1.000
_cell.length_b   1.000
_cell.length_c   1.000
_cell.angle_alpha   90.00
_cell.angle_beta   90.00
_cell.angle_gamma   90.00
#
_symmetry.space_group_name_H-M   'P 1'
#
loop_
_entity.id
_entity.type
_entity.pdbx_description
1 polymer ?
#
loop_
_entity_poly.entity_id
_entity_poly.type
_entity_poly.pdbx_seq_one_letter_code
_entity_poly.pdbx_strand_id
1 'polypeptide(L)'
;MAEDGRLEGFRGGNGKWKIMKHVWQTIDPSTARYIQERENDIPFLVNVPKTRRTYCKGKDCRKHTQHKVTQYKAGKASLFAQGKRRYDRKQSGYGGQTKPVFHKKAKTTKKVVLRLECTSCKTKAQLALKRCKHFELGGDKKTKGAALVF
;
A
#
# COMPACT_ATOMS: atom_id res chain seq x y z
N MET A 1 -31.73 52.82 -3.50
CA MET A 1 -30.43 53.38 -3.89
C MET A 1 -29.42 52.25 -3.87
N ALA A 2 -28.97 51.61 -4.93
CA ALA A 2 -29.26 51.55 -6.37
C ALA A 2 -28.94 50.07 -6.76
N GLU A 3 -29.78 49.34 -7.48
CA GLU A 3 -29.78 49.14 -8.95
C GLU A 3 -28.39 48.81 -9.54
N ASP A 4 -28.14 47.96 -10.53
CA ASP A 4 -28.83 46.89 -11.27
C ASP A 4 -27.71 46.21 -12.10
N GLY A 5 -27.71 44.91 -12.35
CA GLY A 5 -27.97 44.38 -13.69
C GLY A 5 -26.89 43.37 -14.15
N ARG A 6 -27.27 42.12 -14.47
CA ARG A 6 -27.41 41.54 -15.84
C ARG A 6 -26.06 41.27 -16.54
N LEU A 7 -25.80 40.20 -17.31
CA LEU A 7 -26.55 39.08 -17.89
C LEU A 7 -25.56 38.16 -18.65
N GLU A 8 -25.93 36.87 -18.80
CA GLU A 8 -25.62 35.94 -19.93
C GLU A 8 -24.13 35.51 -20.14
N GLY A 9 -23.72 34.25 -20.32
CA GLY A 9 -24.41 33.05 -20.79
C GLY A 9 -23.72 32.52 -22.06
N PHE A 10 -22.94 31.42 -21.99
CA PHE A 10 -22.62 30.54 -23.13
C PHE A 10 -22.26 29.14 -22.58
N ARG A 11 -23.17 28.17 -22.56
CA ARG A 11 -23.52 27.18 -23.62
C ARG A 11 -22.34 26.34 -24.13
N GLY A 12 -22.45 25.02 -23.91
CA GLY A 12 -21.74 23.95 -24.61
C GLY A 12 -20.96 23.02 -23.66
N GLY A 13 -21.22 21.72 -23.52
CA GLY A 13 -22.12 20.83 -24.23
C GLY A 13 -22.27 19.51 -23.46
N ASN A 14 -23.53 19.12 -23.26
CA ASN A 14 -24.14 17.81 -23.41
C ASN A 14 -23.35 16.52 -23.08
N GLY A 15 -23.91 15.76 -22.13
CA GLY A 15 -24.69 14.61 -22.60
C GLY A 15 -24.23 13.20 -22.23
N LYS A 16 -23.31 12.98 -21.26
CA LYS A 16 -22.88 11.61 -20.93
C LYS A 16 -22.89 11.17 -19.46
N TRP A 17 -23.33 12.02 -18.53
CA TRP A 17 -23.21 11.71 -17.08
C TRP A 17 -24.53 11.61 -16.31
N LYS A 18 -25.70 11.70 -16.98
CA LYS A 18 -27.01 11.58 -16.32
C LYS A 18 -27.67 10.20 -16.44
N ILE A 19 -27.24 9.33 -17.36
CA ILE A 19 -27.82 7.98 -17.51
C ILE A 19 -27.24 6.97 -16.49
N MET A 20 -26.07 7.25 -15.90
CA MET A 20 -25.44 6.31 -14.96
C MET A 20 -25.95 6.41 -13.51
N LYS A 21 -26.72 7.45 -13.13
CA LYS A 21 -27.23 7.55 -11.74
C LYS A 21 -28.45 6.69 -11.45
N HIS A 22 -29.23 6.31 -12.46
CA HIS A 22 -30.44 5.49 -12.27
C HIS A 22 -30.17 3.97 -12.33
N VAL A 23 -29.01 3.52 -12.82
CA VAL A 23 -28.66 2.09 -12.86
C VAL A 23 -28.05 1.61 -11.53
N TRP A 24 -27.54 2.52 -10.68
CA TRP A 24 -26.97 2.16 -9.38
C TRP A 24 -28.01 2.02 -8.25
N GLN A 25 -29.28 2.38 -8.50
CA GLN A 25 -30.37 2.25 -7.51
C GLN A 25 -31.13 0.91 -7.63
N THR A 26 -30.83 0.09 -8.63
CA THR A 26 -31.49 -1.21 -8.87
C THR A 26 -30.52 -2.39 -8.83
N ILE A 27 -29.33 -2.22 -8.27
CA ILE A 27 -28.39 -3.32 -8.04
C ILE A 27 -28.63 -3.81 -6.60
N ASP A 28 -29.10 -5.05 -6.45
CA ASP A 28 -29.28 -5.70 -5.15
C ASP A 28 -27.95 -5.64 -4.35
N PRO A 29 -27.98 -5.37 -3.02
CA PRO A 29 -26.77 -5.31 -2.18
C PRO A 29 -25.88 -6.56 -2.26
N SER A 30 -26.44 -7.71 -2.62
CA SER A 30 -25.71 -8.96 -2.90
C SER A 30 -24.93 -8.90 -4.21
N THR A 31 -25.47 -8.27 -5.25
CA THR A 31 -24.80 -8.10 -6.55
C THR A 31 -23.72 -7.03 -6.47
N ALA A 32 -23.92 -5.97 -5.68
CA ALA A 32 -22.87 -4.99 -5.37
C ALA A 32 -21.70 -5.61 -4.57
N ARG A 33 -21.98 -6.55 -3.64
CA ARG A 33 -20.96 -7.39 -3.00
C ARG A 33 -20.23 -8.30 -4.00
N TYR A 34 -20.98 -8.92 -4.91
CA TYR A 34 -20.43 -9.83 -5.91
C TYR A 34 -19.48 -9.14 -6.90
N ILE A 35 -19.75 -7.88 -7.28
CA ILE A 35 -18.87 -7.07 -8.15
C ILE A 35 -17.61 -6.60 -7.38
N GLN A 36 -17.72 -6.23 -6.10
CA GLN A 36 -16.59 -5.84 -5.24
C GLN A 36 -15.63 -7.02 -4.94
N GLU A 37 -16.15 -8.25 -4.88
CA GLU A 37 -15.38 -9.48 -4.61
C GLU A 37 -14.62 -9.98 -5.85
N ARG A 38 -15.15 -9.79 -7.06
CA ARG A 38 -14.57 -10.28 -8.33
C ARG A 38 -13.32 -9.53 -8.82
N GLU A 39 -13.07 -8.28 -8.39
CA GLU A 39 -11.86 -7.53 -8.78
C GLU A 39 -10.60 -7.88 -7.95
N ASN A 40 -10.70 -8.77 -6.94
CA ASN A 40 -9.61 -9.08 -6.02
C ASN A 40 -9.00 -10.49 -6.15
N ASP A 41 -9.46 -11.30 -7.10
CA ASP A 41 -9.02 -12.70 -7.28
C ASP A 41 -8.47 -12.99 -8.68
N ILE A 42 -7.58 -12.12 -9.17
CA ILE A 42 -6.47 -12.61 -9.97
C ILE A 42 -5.27 -12.61 -9.03
N PRO A 43 -4.68 -13.76 -8.68
CA PRO A 43 -3.43 -13.80 -7.93
C PRO A 43 -2.32 -13.30 -8.85
N PHE A 44 -2.27 -11.98 -9.07
CA PHE A 44 -1.13 -11.33 -9.68
C PHE A 44 0.03 -11.49 -8.71
N LEU A 45 0.82 -12.54 -8.95
CA LEU A 45 2.13 -12.72 -8.36
C LEU A 45 2.93 -11.43 -8.57
N VAL A 46 3.28 -10.76 -7.48
CA VAL A 46 4.07 -9.52 -7.51
C VAL A 46 5.54 -9.89 -7.46
N ASN A 47 6.20 -9.78 -8.62
CA ASN A 47 7.64 -9.97 -8.76
C ASN A 47 8.38 -8.63 -8.75
N VAL A 48 9.36 -8.47 -7.86
CA VAL A 48 10.23 -7.29 -7.80
C VAL A 48 11.68 -7.72 -8.05
N PRO A 49 12.45 -7.00 -8.90
CA PRO A 49 13.84 -7.35 -9.15
C PRO A 49 14.71 -7.12 -7.91
N LYS A 50 15.73 -7.96 -7.73
CA LYS A 50 16.75 -7.84 -6.67
C LYS A 50 17.62 -6.58 -6.81
N THR A 51 17.63 -5.98 -8.00
CA THR A 51 18.39 -4.79 -8.34
C THR A 51 17.48 -3.75 -8.98
N ARG A 52 17.55 -2.49 -8.51
CA ARG A 52 16.79 -1.36 -9.09
C ARG A 52 17.65 -0.10 -9.15
N ARG A 53 17.65 0.61 -10.28
CA ARG A 53 18.22 1.97 -10.36
C ARG A 53 17.19 2.97 -9.84
N THR A 54 17.57 3.76 -8.84
CA THR A 54 16.71 4.80 -8.24
C THR A 54 17.57 5.93 -7.72
N TYR A 55 16.96 7.09 -7.47
CA TYR A 55 17.61 8.23 -6.87
C TYR A 55 18.14 7.90 -5.46
N CYS A 56 19.42 8.19 -5.22
CA CYS A 56 20.06 8.06 -3.93
C CYS A 56 20.14 9.41 -3.21
N LYS A 57 19.59 9.48 -1.99
CA LYS A 57 19.63 10.69 -1.13
C LYS A 57 20.93 10.85 -0.34
N GLY A 58 21.93 9.97 -0.56
CA GLY A 58 23.22 10.07 0.10
C GLY A 58 23.93 11.37 -0.28
N LYS A 59 24.61 11.99 0.69
CA LYS A 59 25.29 13.29 0.51
C LYS A 59 26.27 13.26 -0.67
N ASP A 60 26.97 12.14 -0.84
CA ASP A 60 28.01 11.94 -1.86
C ASP A 60 27.47 11.47 -3.21
N CYS A 61 26.22 10.95 -3.24
CA CYS A 61 25.64 10.39 -4.47
C CYS A 61 24.76 11.39 -5.20
N ARG A 62 23.68 11.87 -4.56
CA ARG A 62 22.64 12.77 -5.13
C ARG A 62 22.29 12.48 -6.60
N LYS A 63 22.31 11.21 -7.01
CA LYS A 63 22.13 10.75 -8.39
C LYS A 63 21.48 9.37 -8.43
N HIS A 64 21.10 8.93 -9.63
CA HIS A 64 20.51 7.61 -9.83
C HIS A 64 21.58 6.52 -9.84
N THR A 65 21.65 5.76 -8.75
CA THR A 65 22.60 4.66 -8.57
C THR A 65 21.89 3.30 -8.54
N GLN A 66 22.67 2.24 -8.70
CA GLN A 66 22.18 0.88 -8.53
C GLN A 66 21.91 0.60 -7.04
N HIS A 67 20.72 0.11 -6.73
CA HIS A 67 20.37 -0.31 -5.38
C HIS A 67 20.14 -1.82 -5.33
N LYS A 68 20.61 -2.45 -4.25
CA LYS A 68 20.24 -3.81 -3.85
C LYS A 68 18.89 -3.74 -3.13
N VAL A 69 17.93 -4.49 -3.61
CA VAL A 69 16.57 -4.55 -3.07
C VAL A 69 16.48 -5.75 -2.15
N THR A 70 16.03 -5.54 -0.92
CA THR A 70 15.76 -6.60 0.06
C THR A 70 14.40 -6.38 0.70
N GLN A 71 13.79 -7.44 1.23
CA GLN A 71 12.55 -7.30 2.01
C GLN A 71 12.89 -6.79 3.41
N TYR A 72 12.16 -5.78 3.88
CA TYR A 72 12.27 -5.34 5.27
C TYR A 72 11.75 -6.41 6.22
N LYS A 73 12.50 -6.66 7.29
CA LYS A 73 12.09 -7.48 8.42
C LYS A 73 12.11 -6.62 9.68
N ALA A 74 11.09 -6.76 10.52
CA ALA A 74 11.07 -6.11 11.83
C ALA A 74 12.18 -6.70 12.72
N GLY A 75 12.91 -5.83 13.41
CA GLY A 75 13.91 -6.25 14.39
C GLY A 75 13.28 -6.71 15.71
N LYS A 76 14.11 -7.26 16.60
CA LYS A 76 13.72 -7.61 17.97
C LYS A 76 13.29 -6.35 18.74
N ALA A 77 12.19 -6.43 19.47
CA ALA A 77 11.72 -5.32 20.31
C ALA A 77 12.70 -5.08 21.47
N SER A 78 13.07 -3.82 21.71
CA SER A 78 13.93 -3.43 22.83
C SER A 78 13.15 -3.30 24.13
N LEU A 79 13.68 -3.85 25.23
CA LEU A 79 13.08 -3.80 26.56
C LEU A 79 13.27 -2.42 27.24
N PHE A 80 14.34 -1.72 26.90
CA PHE A 80 14.71 -0.45 27.53
C PHE A 80 13.99 0.77 26.92
N ALA A 81 13.22 0.57 25.86
CA ALA A 81 12.38 1.61 25.28
C ALA A 81 11.42 2.17 26.34
N GLN A 82 11.25 3.50 26.38
CA GLN A 82 10.46 4.19 27.40
C GLN A 82 9.03 3.60 27.56
N GLY A 83 8.38 3.27 26.44
CA GLY A 83 7.04 2.67 26.44
C GLY A 83 6.99 1.30 27.09
N LYS A 84 8.01 0.45 26.88
CA LYS A 84 8.09 -0.87 27.49
C LYS A 84 8.39 -0.77 28.98
N ARG A 85 9.36 0.07 29.39
CA ARG A 85 9.63 0.36 30.82
C ARG A 85 8.40 0.84 31.57
N ARG A 86 7.62 1.76 30.97
CA ARG A 86 6.37 2.26 31.55
C ARG A 86 5.31 1.17 31.63
N TYR A 87 5.18 0.33 30.60
CA TYR A 87 4.23 -0.78 30.57
C TYR A 87 4.54 -1.80 31.66
N ASP A 88 5.80 -2.21 31.80
CA ASP A 88 6.21 -3.21 32.78
C ASP A 88 6.00 -2.72 34.22
N ARG A 89 6.33 -1.46 34.50
CA ARG A 89 6.03 -0.83 35.80
C ARG A 89 4.53 -0.68 36.07
N LYS A 90 3.71 -0.47 35.03
CA LYS A 90 2.25 -0.43 35.20
C LYS A 90 1.69 -1.83 35.44
N GLN A 91 2.29 -2.84 34.82
CA GLN A 91 1.84 -4.22 34.85
C GLN A 91 2.29 -4.97 36.12
N SER A 92 3.27 -4.45 36.88
CA SER A 92 3.73 -5.05 38.13
C SER A 92 2.72 -4.89 39.27
N GLY A 93 2.60 -5.90 40.12
CA GLY A 93 1.66 -5.94 41.24
C GLY A 93 0.36 -6.67 40.91
N TYR A 94 -0.69 -6.41 41.69
CA TYR A 94 -2.02 -6.99 41.49
C TYR A 94 -2.89 -6.11 40.58
N GLY A 95 -3.97 -6.66 40.02
CA GLY A 95 -4.92 -5.92 39.16
C GLY A 95 -4.97 -6.38 37.70
N GLY A 96 -4.28 -7.46 37.34
CA GLY A 96 -4.42 -8.13 36.04
C GLY A 96 -3.87 -7.34 34.86
N GLN A 97 -4.51 -7.47 33.69
CA GLN A 97 -4.03 -6.86 32.44
C GLN A 97 -4.37 -5.36 32.38
N THR A 98 -3.35 -4.49 32.30
CA THR A 98 -3.54 -3.03 32.46
C THR A 98 -3.70 -2.22 31.17
N LYS A 99 -3.52 -2.86 30.00
CA LYS A 99 -3.71 -2.27 28.67
C LYS A 99 -4.54 -3.18 27.76
N PRO A 100 -5.35 -2.61 26.86
CA PRO A 100 -6.22 -3.40 26.00
C PRO A 100 -5.43 -4.29 25.04
N VAL A 101 -5.87 -5.53 24.90
CA VAL A 101 -5.37 -6.48 23.89
C VAL A 101 -6.32 -6.44 22.69
N PHE A 102 -5.75 -6.30 21.49
CA PHE A 102 -6.55 -6.20 20.28
C PHE A 102 -6.88 -7.59 19.70
N HIS A 103 -8.17 -7.96 19.66
CA HIS A 103 -8.63 -9.28 19.21
C HIS A 103 -9.19 -9.32 17.78
N LYS A 104 -9.82 -8.24 17.30
CA LYS A 104 -10.60 -8.22 16.05
C LYS A 104 -9.74 -7.90 14.81
N LYS A 105 -8.77 -8.76 14.47
CA LYS A 105 -7.92 -8.58 13.28
C LYS A 105 -8.71 -8.85 11.98
N ALA A 106 -8.91 -7.83 11.16
CA ALA A 106 -9.62 -7.97 9.88
C ALA A 106 -8.68 -8.11 8.66
N LYS A 107 -7.44 -7.60 8.74
CA LYS A 107 -6.52 -7.59 7.59
C LYS A 107 -5.75 -8.90 7.50
N THR A 108 -5.82 -9.56 6.35
CA THR A 108 -5.14 -10.84 6.05
C THR A 108 -3.70 -10.63 5.55
N THR A 109 -3.42 -9.52 4.89
CA THR A 109 -2.11 -9.19 4.30
C THR A 109 -1.46 -7.99 5.00
N LYS A 110 -0.16 -7.79 4.76
CA LYS A 110 0.61 -6.61 5.21
C LYS A 110 1.09 -5.82 4.00
N LYS A 111 1.43 -4.54 4.20
CA LYS A 111 2.17 -3.79 3.17
C LYS A 111 3.62 -4.28 3.18
N VAL A 112 4.11 -4.78 2.05
CA VAL A 112 5.51 -5.18 1.91
C VAL A 112 6.35 -3.90 1.80
N VAL A 113 7.38 -3.80 2.63
CA VAL A 113 8.35 -2.69 2.58
C VAL A 113 9.65 -3.23 2.03
N LEU A 114 10.18 -2.56 1.01
CA LEU A 114 11.48 -2.84 0.42
C LEU A 114 12.53 -1.97 1.10
N ARG A 115 13.68 -2.57 1.38
CA ARG A 115 14.90 -1.89 1.82
C ARG A 115 15.85 -1.80 0.63
N LEU A 116 16.08 -0.59 0.16
CA LEU A 116 16.94 -0.25 -0.96
C LEU A 116 18.29 0.19 -0.42
N GLU A 117 19.34 -0.59 -0.66
CA GLU A 117 20.71 -0.27 -0.25
C GLU A 117 21.51 0.19 -1.47
N CYS A 118 22.04 1.42 -1.43
CA CYS A 118 22.89 1.96 -2.48
C CYS A 118 24.22 1.21 -2.53
N THR A 119 24.67 0.79 -3.71
CA THR A 119 25.96 0.10 -3.87
C THR A 119 27.16 0.99 -3.57
N SER A 120 27.06 2.30 -3.84
CA SER A 120 28.17 3.25 -3.70
C SER A 120 28.33 3.77 -2.27
N CYS A 121 27.30 4.38 -1.69
CA CYS A 121 27.37 5.03 -0.37
C CYS A 121 26.74 4.22 0.77
N LYS A 122 26.22 3.02 0.48
CA LYS A 122 25.57 2.12 1.47
C LYS A 122 24.39 2.74 2.23
N THR A 123 23.89 3.89 1.79
CA THR A 123 22.69 4.51 2.35
C THR A 123 21.48 3.65 2.04
N LYS A 124 20.52 3.66 2.98
CA LYS A 124 19.38 2.75 2.96
C LYS A 124 18.09 3.57 2.90
N ALA A 125 17.26 3.28 1.91
CA ALA A 125 15.96 3.89 1.74
C ALA A 125 14.86 2.83 1.87
N GLN A 126 13.69 3.23 2.38
CA GLN A 126 12.52 2.35 2.51
C GLN A 126 11.46 2.75 1.48
N LEU A 127 10.88 1.75 0.81
CA LEU A 127 9.78 1.95 -0.13
C LEU A 127 8.65 0.97 0.18
N ALA A 128 7.47 1.50 0.51
CA ALA A 128 6.30 0.69 0.80
C ALA A 128 5.51 0.39 -0.50
N LEU A 129 5.17 -0.87 -0.71
CA LEU A 129 4.29 -1.31 -1.80
C LEU A 129 2.82 -1.32 -1.35
N LYS A 130 1.92 -1.50 -2.33
CA LYS A 130 0.53 -1.87 -2.06
C LYS A 130 0.48 -3.26 -1.39
N ARG A 131 -0.66 -3.59 -0.78
CA ARG A 131 -0.86 -4.90 -0.15
C ARG A 131 -0.94 -5.98 -1.24
N CYS A 132 -0.25 -7.11 -1.04
CA CYS A 132 -0.29 -8.28 -1.91
C CYS A 132 -0.38 -9.55 -1.06
N LYS A 133 -1.00 -10.61 -1.61
CA LYS A 133 -1.07 -11.94 -0.99
C LYS A 133 0.25 -12.70 -1.18
N HIS A 134 0.77 -12.70 -2.41
CA HIS A 134 2.03 -13.34 -2.79
C HIS A 134 3.05 -12.29 -3.26
N PHE A 135 4.26 -12.36 -2.70
CA PHE A 135 5.37 -11.47 -3.03
C PHE A 135 6.63 -12.29 -3.23
N GLU A 136 7.29 -12.10 -4.37
CA GLU A 136 8.56 -12.73 -4.69
C GLU A 136 9.61 -11.68 -5.06
N LEU A 137 10.86 -11.98 -4.72
CA LEU A 137 11.99 -11.09 -4.96
C LEU A 137 12.99 -11.77 -5.89
N GLY A 138 13.03 -11.30 -7.14
CA GLY A 138 13.89 -11.83 -8.20
C GLY A 138 13.43 -13.18 -8.73
N GLY A 139 12.12 -13.36 -8.91
CA GLY A 139 11.58 -14.49 -9.67
C GLY A 139 11.79 -14.31 -11.17
N ASP A 140 11.49 -15.35 -11.94
CA ASP A 140 11.65 -15.33 -13.39
C ASP A 140 10.69 -14.36 -14.06
N LYS A 141 11.16 -13.74 -15.15
CA LYS A 141 10.32 -12.89 -15.97
C LYS A 141 9.38 -13.78 -16.78
N LYS A 142 8.10 -13.46 -16.78
CA LYS A 142 7.11 -14.16 -17.61
C LYS A 142 7.48 -14.03 -19.09
N THR A 143 7.65 -15.15 -19.78
CA THR A 143 7.84 -15.20 -21.24
C THR A 143 6.50 -14.94 -21.94
N LYS A 144 6.53 -14.19 -23.04
CA LYS A 144 5.33 -13.92 -23.85
C LYS A 144 5.13 -15.07 -24.84
N GLY A 145 3.95 -15.68 -24.85
CA GLY A 145 3.55 -16.68 -25.86
C GLY A 145 4.14 -18.08 -25.67
N ALA A 146 4.69 -18.39 -24.51
CA ALA A 146 5.09 -19.76 -24.20
C ALA A 146 3.85 -20.65 -24.03
N ALA A 147 3.86 -21.82 -24.66
CA ALA A 147 2.84 -22.84 -24.45
C ALA A 147 2.84 -23.27 -22.98
N LEU A 148 1.65 -23.37 -22.39
CA LEU A 148 1.50 -23.95 -21.06
C LEU A 148 1.86 -25.43 -21.18
N VAL A 149 2.82 -25.88 -20.37
CA VAL A 149 3.12 -27.31 -20.23
C VAL A 149 2.03 -27.90 -19.34
N PHE A 150 1.29 -28.86 -19.89
CA PHE A 150 0.23 -29.60 -19.20
C PHE A 150 0.79 -30.85 -18.51
#